data_AF-A0A9E6UFT1-F1
#
_entry.id   AF-A0A9E6UFT1-F1
#
_cell.length_a   1.000
_cell.length_b   1.000
_cell.length_c   1.000
_cell.angle_alpha   90.00
_cell.angle_beta   90.00
_cell.angle_gamma   90.00
#
_symmetry.space_group_name_H-M   'P 1'
#
loop_
_entity.id
_entity.type
_entity.pdbx_description
1 polymer ?
#
loop_
_entity_poly.entity_id
_entity_poly.type
_entity_poly.pdbx_seq_one_letter_code
_entity_poly.pdbx_strand_id
1 'polypeptide(L)'
;MTRKFASGAIAATALLAACGEQAPPAPEPQTIVLEDTGPNLPQAELSPDTSRAGWQVAEDGQAIHFAEAGEAPWLTLACELDETPIGFTIIRHAEAFPGESALFPFVGNGMISRFLADATLHRTTEGNEWRWEAHVPAADPQLDIFEGTRDLTATLPGRGMLEIAGSRIPGEFVAWCRAGGRVPTTEPTASVEP
;
A
#
# COMPACT_ATOMS: atom_id res chain seq x y z
N MET A 1 -61.61 -56.44 -51.74
CA MET A 1 -60.55 -56.11 -50.75
C MET A 1 -60.07 -54.69 -51.05
N THR A 2 -60.82 -53.65 -50.71
CA THR A 2 -60.93 -52.98 -49.38
C THR A 2 -59.87 -51.88 -49.18
N ARG A 3 -60.17 -50.73 -49.81
CA ARG A 3 -59.89 -49.32 -49.41
C ARG A 3 -58.49 -48.91 -48.89
N LYS A 4 -57.81 -48.09 -49.70
CA LYS A 4 -56.90 -47.02 -49.25
C LYS A 4 -57.55 -45.65 -49.47
N PHE A 5 -57.82 -44.92 -48.39
CA PHE A 5 -58.09 -43.47 -48.29
C PHE A 5 -57.73 -43.10 -46.84
N ALA A 6 -56.95 -42.09 -46.45
CA ALA A 6 -56.69 -40.71 -46.90
C ALA A 6 -57.17 -39.74 -45.80
N SER A 7 -56.27 -38.86 -45.33
CA SER A 7 -56.51 -37.68 -44.45
C SER A 7 -57.15 -37.93 -43.07
N GLY A 8 -56.81 -37.18 -42.00
CA GLY A 8 -55.85 -36.07 -41.83
C GLY A 8 -56.22 -35.23 -40.58
N ALA A 9 -55.26 -34.47 -40.03
CA ALA A 9 -55.36 -33.69 -38.77
C ALA A 9 -55.60 -34.60 -37.51
N ILE A 10 -55.23 -34.33 -36.27
CA ILE A 10 -55.10 -33.14 -35.38
C ILE A 10 -54.01 -33.52 -34.34
N ALA A 11 -53.12 -32.68 -33.80
CA ALA A 11 -52.84 -31.24 -33.89
C ALA A 11 -51.31 -30.98 -33.77
N ALA A 12 -50.90 -29.70 -33.85
CA ALA A 12 -49.61 -29.20 -33.36
C ALA A 12 -49.83 -27.82 -32.70
N THR A 13 -50.27 -27.81 -31.45
CA THR A 13 -50.65 -26.58 -30.72
C THR A 13 -49.43 -25.95 -30.05
N ALA A 14 -48.54 -25.33 -30.85
CA ALA A 14 -47.47 -24.48 -30.34
C ALA A 14 -47.94 -23.02 -30.29
N LEU A 15 -48.20 -22.53 -29.08
CA LEU A 15 -48.58 -21.13 -28.83
C LEU A 15 -47.38 -20.20 -29.06
N LEU A 16 -47.25 -19.68 -30.28
CA LEU A 16 -46.36 -18.56 -30.61
C LEU A 16 -46.93 -17.25 -30.07
N ALA A 17 -46.81 -17.07 -28.75
CA ALA A 17 -47.29 -15.89 -28.03
C ALA A 17 -46.21 -15.32 -27.09
N ALA A 18 -45.06 -14.92 -27.67
CA ALA A 18 -44.01 -14.13 -26.99
C ALA A 18 -42.99 -13.53 -27.99
N CYS A 19 -43.45 -12.82 -29.02
CA CYS A 19 -42.58 -12.00 -29.87
C CYS A 19 -43.00 -10.53 -29.73
N GLY A 20 -42.69 -9.96 -28.56
CA GLY A 20 -43.14 -8.61 -28.17
C GLY A 20 -42.38 -8.04 -26.98
N GLU A 21 -41.18 -8.55 -26.68
CA GLU A 21 -40.27 -7.85 -25.76
C GLU A 21 -39.60 -6.73 -26.57
N GLN A 22 -39.98 -5.47 -26.32
CA GLN A 22 -39.25 -4.34 -26.91
C GLN A 22 -37.79 -4.43 -26.46
N ALA A 23 -36.86 -4.46 -27.41
CA ALA A 23 -35.45 -4.26 -27.11
C ALA A 23 -35.31 -2.96 -26.29
N PRO A 24 -34.57 -2.97 -25.17
CA PRO A 24 -34.34 -1.75 -24.40
C PRO A 24 -33.70 -0.71 -25.33
N PRO A 25 -34.02 0.58 -25.16
CA PRO A 25 -33.43 1.63 -26.00
C PRO A 25 -31.90 1.53 -25.92
N ALA A 26 -31.24 1.65 -27.08
CA ALA A 26 -29.79 1.69 -27.12
C ALA A 26 -29.31 2.82 -26.19
N PRO A 27 -28.29 2.58 -25.35
CA PRO A 27 -27.79 3.61 -24.45
C PRO A 27 -27.37 4.83 -25.27
N GLU A 28 -27.79 6.02 -24.83
CA GLU A 28 -27.47 7.25 -25.56
C GLU A 28 -25.94 7.41 -25.68
N PRO A 29 -25.43 7.87 -26.83
CA PRO A 29 -24.01 8.05 -27.03
C PRO A 29 -23.48 9.11 -26.06
N GLN A 30 -22.82 8.64 -25.00
CA GLN A 30 -22.18 9.49 -24.00
C GLN A 30 -21.07 10.29 -24.68
N THR A 31 -21.36 11.53 -25.02
CA THR A 31 -20.38 12.45 -25.61
C THR A 31 -19.46 12.91 -24.48
N ILE A 32 -18.33 12.23 -24.34
CA ILE A 32 -17.23 12.70 -23.50
C ILE A 32 -16.74 14.01 -24.13
N VAL A 33 -16.85 15.10 -23.39
CA VAL A 33 -16.35 16.41 -23.83
C VAL A 33 -14.83 16.32 -23.87
N LEU A 34 -14.22 16.59 -25.02
CA LEU A 34 -12.77 16.41 -25.22
C LEU A 34 -11.93 17.31 -24.29
N GLU A 35 -12.52 18.38 -23.75
CA GLU A 35 -11.92 19.28 -22.77
C GLU A 35 -11.63 18.58 -21.42
N ASP A 36 -12.38 17.53 -21.07
CA ASP A 36 -12.13 16.64 -19.91
C ASP A 36 -11.01 15.61 -20.19
N THR A 37 -10.45 15.61 -21.41
CA THR A 37 -9.28 14.79 -21.80
C THR A 37 -8.02 15.63 -22.02
N GLY A 38 -7.94 16.78 -21.35
CA GLY A 38 -6.67 17.49 -21.19
C GLY A 38 -5.59 16.53 -20.67
N PRO A 39 -4.33 16.67 -21.13
CA PRO A 39 -3.27 15.77 -20.68
C PRO A 39 -3.19 15.83 -19.16
N ASN A 40 -3.30 14.68 -18.50
CA ASN A 40 -3.17 14.59 -17.05
C ASN A 40 -1.73 14.97 -16.69
N LEU A 41 -1.51 16.25 -16.38
CA LEU A 41 -0.19 16.81 -16.19
C LEU A 41 0.41 16.16 -14.94
N PRO A 42 1.63 15.60 -15.01
CA PRO A 42 2.24 14.94 -13.86
C PRO A 42 2.37 15.93 -12.70
N GLN A 43 1.50 15.77 -11.70
CA GLN A 43 1.53 16.52 -10.46
C GLN A 43 2.71 15.99 -9.63
N ALA A 44 3.79 16.78 -9.60
CA ALA A 44 4.94 16.53 -8.76
C ALA A 44 4.81 17.37 -7.48
N GLU A 45 4.74 16.70 -6.33
CA GLU A 45 4.89 17.36 -5.03
C GLU A 45 6.32 17.85 -4.84
N LEU A 46 6.47 18.96 -4.11
CA LEU A 46 7.78 19.42 -3.63
C LEU A 46 8.27 18.50 -2.50
N SER A 47 9.58 18.31 -2.43
CA SER A 47 10.20 17.63 -1.27
C SER A 47 9.97 18.49 -0.01
N PRO A 48 9.50 17.92 1.12
CA PRO A 48 9.38 18.65 2.37
C PRO A 48 10.75 19.02 2.94
N ASP A 49 10.80 20.10 3.74
CA ASP A 49 11.96 20.41 4.57
C ASP A 49 11.94 19.50 5.80
N THR A 50 12.90 18.57 5.87
CA THR A 50 13.05 17.59 6.95
C THR A 50 14.14 17.97 7.96
N SER A 51 14.67 19.19 7.92
CA SER A 51 15.81 19.63 8.75
C SER A 51 15.56 19.59 10.27
N ARG A 52 14.30 19.56 10.70
CA ARG A 52 13.88 19.41 12.11
C ARG A 52 13.20 18.07 12.41
N ALA A 53 13.23 17.14 11.46
CA ALA A 53 12.60 15.84 11.57
C ALA A 53 13.42 14.86 12.42
N GLY A 54 12.73 13.90 13.04
CA GLY A 54 13.35 12.83 13.81
C GLY A 54 12.49 11.59 13.89
N TRP A 55 13.12 10.48 14.25
CA TRP A 55 12.45 9.20 14.48
C TRP A 55 11.83 9.17 15.89
N GLN A 56 10.54 8.85 15.95
CA GLN A 56 9.71 8.78 17.14
C GLN A 56 9.03 7.41 17.19
N VAL A 57 8.88 6.81 18.37
CA VAL A 57 8.19 5.50 18.51
C VAL A 57 6.68 5.74 18.62
N ALA A 58 5.89 4.94 17.91
CA ALA A 58 4.43 4.96 17.97
C ALA A 58 3.92 4.56 19.37
N GLU A 59 2.69 4.97 19.71
CA GLU A 59 2.11 4.70 21.05
C GLU A 59 1.95 3.21 21.36
N ASP A 60 1.75 2.38 20.34
CA ASP A 60 1.64 0.91 20.44
C ASP A 60 3.01 0.19 20.50
N GLY A 61 4.11 0.90 20.22
CA GLY A 61 5.46 0.34 20.10
C GLY A 61 5.69 -0.54 18.86
N GLN A 62 4.71 -0.68 17.96
CA GLN A 62 4.79 -1.54 16.78
C GLN A 62 5.13 -0.78 15.49
N ALA A 63 5.30 0.54 15.58
CA ALA A 63 5.81 1.37 14.50
C ALA A 63 6.77 2.45 14.99
N ILE A 64 7.54 3.01 14.05
CA ILE A 64 8.29 4.26 14.23
C ILE A 64 7.96 5.25 13.12
N HIS A 65 7.87 6.52 13.50
CA HIS A 65 7.47 7.64 12.67
C HIS A 65 8.66 8.57 12.42
N PHE A 66 8.89 8.95 11.17
CA PHE A 66 9.77 10.06 10.81
C PHE A 66 8.92 11.30 10.53
N ALA A 67 9.01 12.26 11.43
CA ALA A 67 8.18 13.47 11.48
C ALA A 67 8.94 14.59 12.18
N GLU A 68 8.44 15.82 12.10
CA GLU A 68 8.76 16.81 13.13
C GLU A 68 8.05 16.48 14.45
N ALA A 69 8.48 17.09 15.55
CA ALA A 69 7.88 16.86 16.86
C ALA A 69 6.46 17.45 16.93
N GLY A 70 5.45 16.59 17.06
CA GLY A 70 4.03 16.97 17.16
C GLY A 70 3.32 17.15 15.81
N GLU A 71 3.99 16.90 14.69
CA GLU A 71 3.41 16.94 13.34
C GLU A 71 3.06 15.54 12.83
N ALA A 72 2.27 15.47 11.75
CA ALA A 72 1.97 14.21 11.07
C ALA A 72 3.24 13.56 10.49
N PRO A 73 3.34 12.22 10.48
CA PRO A 73 4.49 11.52 9.90
C PRO A 73 4.58 11.74 8.40
N TRP A 74 5.81 11.82 7.88
CA TRP A 74 6.06 11.73 6.43
C TRP A 74 6.40 10.30 5.99
N LEU A 75 7.00 9.53 6.88
CA LEU A 75 7.33 8.12 6.68
C LEU A 75 7.05 7.36 7.98
N THR A 76 6.49 6.17 7.88
CA THR A 76 6.36 5.21 8.99
C THR A 76 7.02 3.89 8.58
N LEU A 77 7.70 3.26 9.53
CA LEU A 77 8.12 1.86 9.45
C LEU A 77 7.31 1.10 10.50
N ALA A 78 6.54 0.10 10.10
CA ALA A 78 5.65 -0.69 10.96
C ALA A 78 6.00 -2.18 10.90
N CYS A 79 5.74 -2.90 11.98
CA CYS A 79 6.00 -4.32 12.12
C CYS A 79 4.70 -5.09 12.34
N GLU A 80 4.35 -5.98 11.43
CA GLU A 80 3.11 -6.75 11.48
C GLU A 80 3.35 -8.05 12.28
N LEU A 81 3.40 -7.92 13.61
CA LEU A 81 3.75 -9.03 14.53
C LEU A 81 2.79 -10.22 14.48
N ASP A 82 1.54 -9.99 14.10
CA ASP A 82 0.49 -11.02 13.98
C ASP A 82 0.55 -11.80 12.64
N GLU A 83 1.39 -11.36 11.68
CA GLU A 83 1.58 -12.08 10.41
C GLU A 83 2.52 -13.28 10.52
N THR A 84 2.40 -14.24 9.61
CA THR A 84 3.30 -15.41 9.52
C THR A 84 3.67 -15.68 8.06
N PRO A 85 4.92 -15.38 7.64
CA PRO A 85 6.00 -14.74 8.42
C PRO A 85 5.63 -13.31 8.87
N ILE A 86 6.29 -12.81 9.92
CA ILE A 86 6.13 -11.44 10.41
C ILE A 86 6.39 -10.46 9.25
N GLY A 87 5.45 -9.54 9.03
CA GLY A 87 5.52 -8.51 8.01
C GLY A 87 6.26 -7.26 8.47
N PHE A 88 6.70 -6.46 7.50
CA PHE A 88 7.27 -5.14 7.72
C PHE A 88 6.73 -4.18 6.64
N THR A 89 6.06 -3.12 7.08
CA THR A 89 5.36 -2.18 6.21
C THR A 89 6.07 -0.84 6.21
N ILE A 90 6.42 -0.33 5.03
CA ILE A 90 7.03 0.98 4.81
C ILE A 90 5.97 1.90 4.23
N ILE A 91 5.48 2.86 5.01
CA ILE A 91 4.36 3.74 4.65
C ILE A 91 4.87 5.16 4.38
N ARG A 92 4.75 5.64 3.15
CA ARG A 92 5.02 7.05 2.79
C ARG A 92 3.70 7.82 2.80
N HIS A 93 3.61 8.78 3.73
CA HIS A 93 2.45 9.67 3.89
C HIS A 93 2.58 10.85 2.91
N ALA A 94 2.12 10.59 1.69
CA ALA A 94 1.95 11.55 0.60
C ALA A 94 0.65 11.19 -0.13
N GLU A 95 0.12 12.09 -0.97
CA GLU A 95 -1.14 11.81 -1.67
C GLU A 95 -0.98 10.56 -2.57
N ALA A 96 -1.93 9.64 -2.52
CA ALA A 96 -1.94 8.43 -3.32
C ALA A 96 -3.31 8.25 -3.98
N PHE A 97 -3.34 7.69 -5.18
CA PHE A 97 -4.58 7.43 -5.90
C PHE A 97 -4.80 5.93 -6.13
N PRO A 98 -6.06 5.45 -6.21
CA PRO A 98 -6.36 4.03 -6.39
C PRO A 98 -5.62 3.41 -7.59
N GLY A 99 -4.85 2.35 -7.34
CA GLY A 99 -4.12 1.63 -8.38
C GLY A 99 -2.80 2.28 -8.84
N GLU A 100 -2.34 3.35 -8.19
CA GLU A 100 -0.97 3.82 -8.35
C GLU A 100 0.03 2.80 -7.76
N SER A 101 1.18 2.65 -8.41
CA SER A 101 2.30 1.82 -7.96
C SER A 101 3.62 2.44 -8.44
N ALA A 102 4.67 2.32 -7.63
CA ALA A 102 5.98 2.92 -7.91
C ALA A 102 7.12 2.12 -7.29
N LEU A 103 8.32 2.26 -7.86
CA LEU A 103 9.53 1.91 -7.13
C LEU A 103 9.84 3.03 -6.14
N PHE A 104 9.99 2.67 -4.86
CA PHE A 104 10.39 3.55 -3.77
C PHE A 104 11.85 3.25 -3.38
N PRO A 105 12.84 3.87 -4.07
CA PRO A 105 14.26 3.75 -3.72
C PRO A 105 14.61 4.44 -2.40
N PHE A 106 15.39 3.74 -1.59
CA PHE A 106 16.14 4.27 -0.46
C PHE A 106 17.64 4.17 -0.74
N VAL A 107 18.37 5.26 -0.53
CA VAL A 107 19.81 5.36 -0.79
C VAL A 107 20.50 5.84 0.48
N GLY A 108 21.57 5.16 0.90
CA GLY A 108 22.33 5.53 2.08
C GLY A 108 22.99 4.32 2.71
N ASN A 109 23.67 4.51 3.85
CA ASN A 109 24.42 3.44 4.54
C ASN A 109 25.40 2.60 3.70
N GLY A 110 25.74 3.05 2.48
CA GLY A 110 26.60 2.34 1.52
C GLY A 110 25.87 1.41 0.54
N MET A 111 24.53 1.40 0.54
CA MET A 111 23.70 0.53 -0.31
C MET A 111 22.48 1.26 -0.89
N ILE A 112 21.73 0.55 -1.74
CA ILE A 112 20.47 1.02 -2.33
C ILE A 112 19.43 -0.10 -2.23
N SER A 113 18.35 0.15 -1.50
CA SER A 113 17.16 -0.71 -1.50
C SER A 113 16.09 -0.09 -2.39
N ARG A 114 15.26 -0.94 -3.02
CA ARG A 114 14.15 -0.51 -3.86
C ARG A 114 12.97 -1.37 -3.51
N PHE A 115 12.00 -0.76 -2.85
CA PHE A 115 10.76 -1.43 -2.51
C PHE A 115 9.71 -1.14 -3.59
N LEU A 116 8.82 -2.08 -3.84
CA LEU A 116 7.61 -1.82 -4.64
C LEU A 116 6.59 -1.22 -3.68
N ALA A 117 6.17 0.02 -3.93
CA ALA A 117 5.15 0.70 -3.15
C ALA A 117 3.86 0.83 -3.97
N ASP A 118 2.76 0.36 -3.41
CA ASP A 118 1.42 0.41 -3.99
C ASP A 118 0.53 1.36 -3.19
N ALA A 119 -0.52 1.90 -3.81
CA ALA A 119 -1.53 2.69 -3.11
C ALA A 119 -2.51 1.79 -2.35
N THR A 120 -2.45 1.79 -1.02
CA THR A 120 -3.36 1.04 -0.12
C THR A 120 -4.39 1.96 0.52
N LEU A 121 -5.63 1.49 0.67
CA LEU A 121 -6.71 2.22 1.34
C LEU A 121 -6.71 1.97 2.86
N HIS A 122 -6.39 3.00 3.62
CA HIS A 122 -6.47 3.04 5.07
C HIS A 122 -7.79 3.64 5.55
N ARG A 123 -8.24 3.23 6.75
CA ARG A 123 -9.32 3.91 7.47
C ARG A 123 -8.71 4.72 8.61
N THR A 124 -8.95 6.01 8.62
CA THR A 124 -8.54 6.93 9.68
C THR A 124 -9.77 7.35 10.50
N THR A 125 -9.56 8.12 11.56
CA THR A 125 -10.65 8.77 12.30
C THR A 125 -11.38 9.86 11.49
N GLU A 126 -10.77 10.34 10.41
CA GLU A 126 -11.28 11.46 9.60
C GLU A 126 -11.93 11.01 8.29
N GLY A 127 -11.68 9.76 7.87
CA GLY A 127 -12.26 9.18 6.67
C GLY A 127 -11.51 7.95 6.19
N ASN A 128 -11.55 7.70 4.89
CA ASN A 128 -10.63 6.76 4.25
C ASN A 128 -9.53 7.56 3.55
N GLU A 129 -8.28 7.12 3.68
CA GLU A 129 -7.10 7.76 3.11
C GLU A 129 -6.31 6.74 2.29
N TRP A 130 -5.86 7.11 1.09
CA TRP A 130 -4.92 6.27 0.33
C TRP A 130 -3.49 6.63 0.73
N ARG A 131 -2.66 5.62 0.99
CA ARG A 131 -1.26 5.77 1.39
C ARG A 131 -0.38 4.91 0.51
N TRP A 132 0.87 5.32 0.33
CA TRP A 132 1.87 4.54 -0.39
C TRP A 132 2.51 3.54 0.56
N GLU A 133 2.39 2.25 0.27
CA GLU A 133 2.90 1.19 1.12
C GLU A 133 3.74 0.18 0.36
N ALA A 134 4.91 -0.12 0.90
CA ALA A 134 5.66 -1.32 0.51
C ALA A 134 5.65 -2.33 1.66
N HIS A 135 5.22 -3.56 1.38
CA HIS A 135 5.24 -4.67 2.33
C HIS A 135 6.33 -5.66 1.95
N VAL A 136 7.12 -6.08 2.93
CA VAL A 136 8.13 -7.15 2.81
C VAL A 136 8.13 -8.02 4.07
N PRO A 137 8.61 -9.27 4.03
CA PRO A 137 8.89 -10.02 5.25
C PRO A 137 9.90 -9.28 6.13
N ALA A 138 9.74 -9.30 7.46
CA ALA A 138 10.70 -8.65 8.38
C ALA A 138 12.13 -9.18 8.27
N ALA A 139 12.29 -10.42 7.80
CA ALA A 139 13.59 -11.05 7.52
C ALA A 139 14.20 -10.68 6.15
N ASP A 140 13.57 -9.80 5.37
CA ASP A 140 14.06 -9.41 4.04
C ASP A 140 15.37 -8.58 4.14
N PRO A 141 16.43 -8.93 3.40
CA PRO A 141 17.71 -8.21 3.44
C PRO A 141 17.66 -6.79 2.84
N GLN A 142 16.61 -6.43 2.09
CA GLN A 142 16.42 -5.05 1.66
C GLN A 142 16.24 -4.08 2.85
N LEU A 143 15.78 -4.56 4.00
CA LEU A 143 15.64 -3.76 5.23
C LEU A 143 16.99 -3.39 5.87
N ASP A 144 18.11 -4.01 5.48
CA ASP A 144 19.45 -3.70 6.01
C ASP A 144 19.87 -2.24 5.72
N ILE A 145 19.21 -1.58 4.75
CA ILE A 145 19.33 -0.14 4.48
C ILE A 145 19.10 0.73 5.73
N PHE A 146 18.24 0.27 6.65
CA PHE A 146 17.86 0.99 7.87
C PHE A 146 18.78 0.72 9.06
N GLU A 147 19.68 -0.28 8.99
CA GLU A 147 20.49 -0.71 10.16
C GLU A 147 21.68 0.21 10.47
N GLY A 148 22.14 0.99 9.50
CA GLY A 148 23.26 1.92 9.69
C GLY A 148 22.83 3.32 10.14
N THR A 149 23.75 4.04 10.79
CA THR A 149 23.49 5.33 11.44
C THR A 149 23.80 6.56 10.57
N ARG A 150 23.88 6.41 9.24
CA ARG A 150 24.11 7.53 8.32
C ARG A 150 22.79 8.07 7.78
N ASP A 151 22.86 9.27 7.21
CA ASP A 151 21.73 9.85 6.50
C ASP A 151 21.27 8.94 5.34
N LEU A 152 19.96 8.92 5.13
CA LEU A 152 19.31 8.21 4.03
C LEU A 152 18.54 9.23 3.17
N THR A 153 18.37 8.94 1.89
CA THR A 153 17.37 9.60 1.06
C THR A 153 16.36 8.58 0.56
N ALA A 154 15.07 8.93 0.64
CA ALA A 154 13.97 8.11 0.14
C ALA A 154 13.20 8.91 -0.91
N THR A 155 13.17 8.45 -2.17
CA THR A 155 12.53 9.19 -3.26
C THR A 155 11.32 8.43 -3.77
N LEU A 156 10.14 9.02 -3.69
CA LEU A 156 8.92 8.46 -4.29
C LEU A 156 8.59 9.27 -5.56
N PRO A 157 8.65 8.69 -6.77
CA PRO A 157 8.41 9.42 -8.02
C PRO A 157 7.06 10.18 -8.00
N GLY A 158 7.10 11.48 -8.27
CA GLY A 158 5.92 12.36 -8.22
C GLY A 158 5.51 12.85 -6.81
N ARG A 159 6.11 12.32 -5.74
CA ARG A 159 5.77 12.61 -4.33
C ARG A 159 6.97 13.07 -3.49
N GLY A 160 7.95 13.67 -4.18
CA GLY A 160 9.16 14.26 -3.62
C GLY A 160 10.21 13.26 -3.13
N MET A 161 11.24 13.81 -2.48
CA MET A 161 12.28 13.09 -1.76
C MET A 161 12.21 13.47 -0.28
N LEU A 162 12.41 12.49 0.60
CA LEU A 162 12.70 12.72 2.01
C LEU A 162 14.21 12.62 2.22
N GLU A 163 14.82 13.66 2.79
CA GLU A 163 16.14 13.56 3.41
C GLU A 163 15.94 13.12 4.87
N ILE A 164 16.54 11.99 5.25
CA ILE A 164 16.31 11.35 6.53
C ILE A 164 17.61 11.38 7.31
N ALA A 165 17.67 12.18 8.37
CA ALA A 165 18.84 12.29 9.24
C ALA A 165 19.20 10.93 9.88
N GLY A 166 20.50 10.64 9.93
CA GLY A 166 21.02 9.38 10.46
C GLY A 166 20.65 9.14 11.93
N SER A 167 20.16 7.93 12.23
CA SER A 167 19.73 7.52 13.57
C SER A 167 20.03 6.04 13.82
N ARG A 168 20.02 5.62 15.09
CA ARG A 168 20.05 4.21 15.48
C ARG A 168 18.66 3.57 15.53
N ILE A 169 17.63 4.39 15.73
CA ILE A 169 16.25 3.94 15.99
C ILE A 169 15.73 3.00 14.88
N PRO A 170 15.91 3.29 13.57
CA PRO A 170 15.43 2.39 12.52
C PRO A 170 16.08 1.00 12.55
N GLY A 171 17.40 0.92 12.81
CA GLY A 171 18.11 -0.35 12.92
C GLY A 171 17.71 -1.15 14.16
N GLU A 172 17.55 -0.48 15.30
CA GLU A 172 17.05 -1.10 16.54
C GLU A 172 15.61 -1.62 16.35
N PHE A 173 14.76 -0.88 15.63
CA PHE A 173 13.39 -1.29 15.30
C PHE A 173 13.32 -2.47 14.32
N VAL A 174 14.13 -2.46 13.24
CA VAL A 174 14.25 -3.60 12.31
C VAL A 174 14.72 -4.86 13.04
N ALA A 175 15.73 -4.75 13.91
CA ALA A 175 16.20 -5.88 14.71
C ALA A 175 15.13 -6.39 15.70
N TRP A 176 14.38 -5.50 16.34
CA TRP A 176 13.26 -5.85 17.22
C TRP A 176 12.12 -6.55 16.46
N CYS A 177 11.77 -6.07 15.26
CA CYS A 177 10.76 -6.69 14.41
C CYS A 177 11.20 -8.09 13.93
N ARG A 178 12.45 -8.22 13.47
CA ARG A 178 13.10 -9.51 13.14
C ARG A 178 13.12 -10.49 14.31
N ALA A 179 13.20 -10.00 15.54
CA ALA A 179 13.10 -10.81 16.75
C ALA A 179 11.67 -11.24 17.12
N GLY A 180 10.64 -10.77 16.41
CA GLY A 180 9.23 -11.01 16.73
C GLY A 180 8.78 -10.27 17.98
N GLY A 181 9.10 -8.97 18.06
CA GLY A 181 8.62 -8.08 19.12
C GLY A 181 9.32 -8.26 20.48
N ARG A 182 10.27 -9.19 20.58
CA ARG A 182 10.93 -9.56 21.84
C ARG A 182 12.08 -8.63 22.17
N VAL A 183 11.94 -7.89 23.26
CA VAL A 183 13.06 -7.14 23.88
C VAL A 183 14.03 -8.14 24.54
N PRO A 184 15.36 -8.04 24.32
CA PRO A 184 16.33 -8.88 25.01
C PRO A 184 16.19 -8.77 26.53
N THR A 185 15.95 -9.89 27.21
CA THR A 185 15.94 -9.92 28.68
C THR A 185 17.37 -9.88 29.19
N THR A 186 17.82 -8.72 29.65
CA THR A 186 19.09 -8.61 30.37
C THR A 186 18.95 -9.32 31.70
N GLU A 187 19.55 -10.50 31.84
CA GLU A 187 19.66 -11.16 33.14
C GLU A 187 20.39 -10.23 34.12
N PRO A 188 19.88 -10.00 35.35
CA PRO A 188 20.57 -9.17 36.32
C PRO A 188 21.94 -9.78 36.62
N THR A 189 23.02 -9.06 36.32
CA THR A 189 24.38 -9.45 36.69
C THR A 189 24.42 -9.72 38.19
N ALA A 190 24.52 -11.00 38.57
CA ALA A 190 24.60 -11.38 39.97
C ALA A 190 25.82 -10.72 40.61
N SER A 191 25.59 -9.89 41.62
CA SER A 191 26.63 -9.20 42.38
C SER A 191 27.61 -10.22 42.95
N VAL A 192 28.84 -10.24 42.44
CA VAL A 192 29.95 -10.93 43.09
C VAL A 192 30.40 -10.05 44.25
N GLU A 193 29.90 -10.32 45.44
CA GLU A 193 30.45 -9.75 46.69
C GLU A 193 31.82 -10.40 47.01
N PRO A 194 32.72 -9.66 47.71
CA PRO A 194 34.12 -10.02 47.90
C PRO A 194 34.40 -11.02 49.04
#